data_AF-A0A015KSQ2-F1
#
_entry.id   AF-A0A015KSQ2-F1
#
_cell.length_a   1.000
_cell.length_b   1.000
_cell.length_c   1.000
_cell.angle_alpha   90.00
_cell.angle_beta   90.00
_cell.angle_gamma   90.00
#
_symmetry.space_group_name_H-M   'P 1'
#
loop_
_entity.id
_entity.type
_entity.pdbx_description
1 polymer ?
#
loop_
_entity_poly.entity_id
_entity_poly.type
_entity_poly.pdbx_seq_one_letter_code
_entity_poly.pdbx_strand_id
1 'polypeptide(L)'
;MKSNKNIIQQVITGIKPDDNGILQIRDILVYDVPVSLTPEEILQQLTLWEKTISLQMKQQKKYQTVHLKIELTSFHLAQFKGNDGPVWTTDLGDTSSVVSSKVDTQRKKTM
;
A
#
# COMPACT_ATOMS: atom_id res chain seq x y z
N MET A 1 4.15 28.48 -18.05
CA MET A 1 4.81 27.73 -16.94
C MET A 1 4.05 26.43 -16.72
N LYS A 2 4.64 25.26 -17.01
CA LYS A 2 4.05 23.96 -16.65
C LYS A 2 4.13 23.82 -15.14
N SER A 3 3.00 23.93 -14.46
CA SER A 3 2.92 23.64 -13.03
C SER A 3 3.14 22.15 -12.84
N ASN A 4 4.37 21.76 -12.48
CA ASN A 4 4.64 20.43 -11.94
C ASN A 4 4.00 20.35 -10.55
N LYS A 5 2.67 20.25 -10.51
CA LYS A 5 1.96 19.91 -9.29
C LYS A 5 2.24 18.44 -9.06
N ASN A 6 3.16 18.13 -8.15
CA ASN A 6 3.24 16.78 -7.64
C ASN A 6 1.97 16.58 -6.80
N ILE A 7 0.89 16.11 -7.43
CA ILE A 7 -0.40 15.93 -6.79
C ILE A 7 -0.24 14.73 -5.87
N ILE A 8 -0.26 15.01 -4.57
CA ILE A 8 -0.36 13.99 -3.54
C ILE A 8 -1.84 13.87 -3.22
N GLN A 9 -2.41 12.70 -3.49
CA GLN A 9 -3.79 12.37 -3.14
C GLN A 9 -3.76 11.49 -1.89
N GLN A 10 -4.65 11.74 -0.93
CA GLN A 10 -4.75 10.93 0.28
C GLN A 10 -6.20 10.57 0.55
N VAL A 11 -6.44 9.29 0.83
CA VAL A 11 -7.72 8.73 1.24
C VAL A 11 -7.53 8.11 2.61
N ILE A 12 -8.36 8.52 3.58
CA ILE A 12 -8.41 7.94 4.93
C ILE A 12 -9.78 7.30 5.07
N THR A 13 -9.83 5.98 5.27
CA THR A 13 -11.08 5.20 5.27
C THR A 13 -11.84 5.25 6.60
N GLY A 14 -11.34 5.99 7.59
CA GLY A 14 -11.98 6.14 8.90
C GLY A 14 -12.00 4.87 9.76
N ILE A 15 -11.40 3.78 9.29
CA ILE A 15 -11.35 2.49 9.99
C ILE A 15 -10.42 2.61 11.20
N LYS A 16 -10.95 2.30 12.38
CA LYS A 16 -10.14 2.10 13.59
C LYS A 16 -9.74 0.63 13.66
N PRO A 17 -8.44 0.31 13.68
CA PRO A 17 -8.00 -1.07 13.87
C PRO A 17 -8.39 -1.54 15.28
N ASP A 18 -8.81 -2.80 15.37
CA ASP A 18 -9.03 -3.49 16.65
C ASP A 18 -7.69 -3.72 17.37
N ASP A 19 -7.69 -3.87 18.69
CA ASP A 19 -6.48 -4.01 19.51
C ASP A 19 -5.63 -5.23 19.07
N ASN A 20 -6.28 -6.29 18.58
CA ASN A 20 -5.62 -7.48 18.02
C ASN A 20 -5.17 -7.30 16.55
N GLY A 21 -5.76 -6.33 15.83
CA GLY A 21 -5.46 -5.99 14.44
C GLY A 21 -4.17 -5.17 14.28
N ILE A 22 -3.69 -4.51 15.34
CA ILE A 22 -2.46 -3.69 15.31
C ILE A 22 -1.24 -4.48 14.81
N LEU A 23 -1.11 -5.76 15.20
CA LEU A 23 0.00 -6.63 14.78
C LEU A 23 -0.06 -7.03 13.30
N GLN A 24 -1.21 -6.83 12.66
CA GLN A 24 -1.49 -7.16 11.26
C GLN A 24 -1.41 -5.93 10.35
N ILE A 25 -1.36 -4.72 10.93
CA ILE A 25 -1.16 -3.48 10.18
C ILE A 25 0.24 -3.47 9.57
N ARG A 26 0.30 -3.31 8.25
CA ARG A 26 1.55 -3.10 7.52
C ARG A 26 1.53 -1.79 6.77
N ASP A 27 2.72 -1.23 6.67
CA ASP A 27 3.01 -0.08 5.84
C ASP A 27 3.75 -0.58 4.59
N ILE A 28 3.15 -0.37 3.43
CA ILE A 28 3.55 -0.96 2.17
C ILE A 28 3.69 0.16 1.15
N LEU A 29 4.79 0.15 0.41
CA LEU A 29 5.03 1.10 -0.66
C LEU A 29 5.04 0.37 -2.01
N VAL A 30 4.03 0.65 -2.83
CA VAL A 30 3.80 0.03 -4.13
C VAL A 30 4.33 0.93 -5.23
N TYR A 31 5.13 0.35 -6.12
CA TYR A 31 5.71 1.01 -7.27
C TYR A 31 5.03 0.58 -8.57
N ASP A 32 5.36 1.29 -9.66
CA ASP A 32 4.94 0.99 -11.03
C ASP A 32 3.42 0.96 -11.27
N VAL A 33 2.64 1.61 -10.39
CA VAL A 33 1.20 1.75 -10.58
C VAL A 33 0.93 2.72 -11.74
N PRO A 34 0.14 2.35 -12.76
CA PRO A 34 -0.23 3.26 -13.83
C PRO A 34 -0.95 4.50 -13.29
N VAL A 35 -0.60 5.68 -13.78
CA VAL A 35 -1.30 6.94 -13.43
C VAL A 35 -2.77 6.96 -13.89
N SER A 36 -3.15 6.07 -14.81
CA SER A 36 -4.53 5.92 -15.25
C SER A 36 -5.45 5.33 -14.19
N LEU A 37 -4.90 4.66 -13.17
CA LEU A 37 -5.70 4.07 -12.09
C LEU A 37 -6.10 5.14 -11.08
N THR A 38 -7.41 5.25 -10.90
CA THR A 38 -8.05 6.12 -9.91
C THR A 38 -7.87 5.60 -8.48
N PRO A 39 -7.95 6.47 -7.46
CA PRO A 39 -7.96 6.04 -6.07
C PRO A 39 -9.00 4.93 -5.80
N GLU A 40 -10.18 5.05 -6.41
CA GLU A 40 -11.30 4.13 -6.23
C GLU A 40 -11.01 2.74 -6.81
N GLU A 41 -10.42 2.65 -8.01
CA GLU A 41 -10.02 1.39 -8.64
C GLU A 41 -8.93 0.68 -7.81
N ILE A 42 -7.97 1.46 -7.31
CA ILE A 42 -6.91 0.93 -6.44
C ILE A 42 -7.52 0.42 -5.13
N LEU A 43 -8.45 1.17 -4.52
CA LEU A 43 -9.14 0.72 -3.31
C LEU A 43 -9.98 -0.53 -3.54
N GLN A 44 -10.65 -0.66 -4.69
CA GLN A 44 -11.39 -1.88 -5.05
C GLN A 44 -10.46 -3.10 -5.13
N GLN A 45 -9.31 -2.97 -5.78
CA GLN A 45 -8.31 -4.04 -5.84
C GLN A 45 -7.76 -4.38 -4.43
N LEU A 46 -7.48 -3.36 -3.62
CA LEU A 46 -6.98 -3.53 -2.25
C LEU A 46 -8.02 -4.07 -1.27
N THR A 47 -9.31 -3.96 -1.59
CA THR A 47 -10.39 -4.58 -0.79
C THR A 47 -10.25 -6.11 -0.77
N LEU A 48 -9.63 -6.70 -1.80
CA LEU A 48 -9.29 -8.13 -1.81
C LEU A 48 -8.30 -8.51 -0.69
N TRP A 49 -7.50 -7.55 -0.22
CA TRP A 49 -6.52 -7.76 0.84
C TRP A 49 -7.05 -7.38 2.23
N GLU A 50 -8.36 -7.13 2.35
CA GLU A 50 -9.14 -6.63 3.50
C GLU A 50 -9.18 -5.11 3.68
N LYS A 51 -8.62 -4.59 4.78
CA LYS A 51 -9.01 -3.30 5.36
C LYS A 51 -7.89 -2.29 5.17
N THR A 52 -7.98 -1.57 4.07
CA THR A 52 -7.15 -0.38 3.85
C THR A 52 -7.51 0.69 4.89
N ILE A 53 -6.53 1.14 5.67
CA ILE A 53 -6.65 2.18 6.70
C ILE A 53 -6.38 3.56 6.08
N SER A 54 -5.33 3.64 5.26
CA SER A 54 -5.03 4.85 4.51
C SER A 54 -4.31 4.52 3.21
N LEU A 55 -4.63 5.29 2.18
CA LEU A 55 -4.00 5.26 0.87
C LEU A 55 -3.45 6.66 0.58
N GLN A 56 -2.18 6.75 0.24
CA GLN A 56 -1.58 7.97 -0.26
C GLN A 56 -0.93 7.68 -1.61
N MET A 57 -1.20 8.55 -2.59
CA MET A 57 -0.69 8.38 -3.94
C MET A 57 0.13 9.58 -4.34
N LYS A 58 1.22 9.31 -5.04
CA LYS A 58 2.12 10.33 -5.55
C LYS A 58 2.39 10.07 -7.01
N GLN A 59 1.90 10.96 -7.87
CA GLN A 59 2.13 10.86 -9.31
C GLN A 59 3.61 11.14 -9.65
N GLN A 60 4.20 10.26 -10.47
CA GLN A 60 5.57 10.34 -10.97
C GLN A 60 5.60 10.03 -12.49
N LYS A 61 5.44 11.07 -13.32
CA LYS A 61 5.37 10.96 -14.78
C LYS A 61 4.21 10.04 -15.23
N LYS A 62 4.53 8.88 -15.82
CA LYS A 62 3.57 7.89 -16.35
C LYS A 62 3.13 6.85 -15.30
N TYR A 63 3.79 6.82 -14.16
CA TYR A 63 3.47 5.95 -13.04
C TYR A 63 3.11 6.78 -11.81
N GLN A 64 2.61 6.13 -10.79
CA GLN A 64 2.42 6.68 -9.46
C GLN A 64 2.94 5.70 -8.42
N THR A 65 3.36 6.26 -7.29
CA THR A 65 3.72 5.47 -6.11
C THR A 65 2.55 5.50 -5.16
N VAL A 66 2.20 4.34 -4.61
CA VAL A 66 1.11 4.20 -3.66
C VAL A 66 1.69 3.79 -2.31
N HIS A 67 1.46 4.59 -1.30
CA HIS A 67 1.82 4.33 0.08
C HIS A 67 0.55 3.88 0.82
N LEU A 68 0.56 2.65 1.29
CA LEU A 68 -0.59 1.93 1.78
C LEU A 68 -0.36 1.54 3.24
N LYS A 69 -1.32 1.91 4.09
CA LYS A 69 -1.45 1.34 5.43
C LYS A 69 -2.66 0.43 5.42
N ILE A 70 -2.45 -0.87 5.64
CA ILE A 70 -3.48 -1.90 5.52
C ILE A 70 -3.37 -2.90 6.66
N GLU A 71 -4.51 -3.35 7.17
CA GLU A 71 -4.61 -4.54 8.02
C GLU A 71 -4.68 -5.77 7.10
N LEU A 72 -3.62 -6.58 7.09
CA LEU A 72 -3.53 -7.77 6.25
C LEU A 72 -4.17 -8.98 6.95
N THR A 73 -4.89 -9.81 6.19
CA THR A 73 -5.31 -11.14 6.65
C THR A 73 -4.12 -11.97 7.12
N SER A 74 -4.37 -12.97 7.96
CA SER A 74 -3.35 -13.95 8.35
C SER A 74 -2.67 -14.62 7.14
N PHE A 75 -3.42 -14.88 6.06
CA PHE A 75 -2.93 -15.43 4.80
C PHE A 75 -1.95 -14.49 4.09
N HIS A 76 -2.37 -13.25 3.79
CA HIS A 76 -1.51 -12.26 3.13
C HIS A 76 -0.34 -11.84 4.03
N LEU A 77 -0.54 -11.82 5.34
CA LEU A 77 0.52 -11.57 6.32
C LEU A 77 1.58 -12.68 6.31
N ALA A 78 1.18 -13.94 6.17
CA ALA A 78 2.11 -15.06 6.04
C ALA A 78 2.91 -14.97 4.74
N GLN A 79 2.28 -14.62 3.61
CA GLN A 79 2.98 -14.36 2.34
C GLN A 79 3.92 -13.17 2.44
N PHE A 80 3.47 -12.09 3.08
CA PHE A 80 4.28 -10.90 3.33
C PHE A 80 5.50 -11.24 4.19
N LYS A 81 5.34 -12.03 5.27
CA LYS A 81 6.45 -12.41 6.16
C LYS A 81 7.37 -13.48 5.57
N GLY A 82 6.83 -14.45 4.85
CA GLY A 82 7.57 -15.60 4.31
C GLY A 82 8.47 -15.27 3.11
N ASN A 83 8.40 -14.05 2.59
CA ASN A 83 9.32 -13.57 1.57
C ASN A 83 10.53 -12.88 2.23
N ASP A 84 11.71 -13.49 2.19
CA ASP A 84 12.94 -12.91 2.78
C ASP A 84 13.53 -11.74 1.96
N GLY A 85 12.98 -11.46 0.77
CA GLY A 85 13.41 -10.38 -0.09
C GLY A 85 12.90 -8.99 0.33
N PRO A 86 13.63 -7.91 -0.02
CA PRO A 86 13.20 -6.52 0.22
C PRO A 86 11.98 -6.10 -0.64
N VAL A 87 11.69 -6.89 -1.67
CA VAL A 87 10.64 -6.67 -2.66
C VAL A 87 9.65 -7.82 -2.59
N TRP A 88 8.38 -7.49 -2.46
CA TRP A 88 7.25 -8.41 -2.53
C TRP A 88 6.45 -8.12 -3.79
N THR A 89 6.40 -9.09 -4.70
CA THR A 89 5.63 -8.98 -5.94
C THR A 89 4.34 -9.76 -5.79
N THR A 90 3.24 -9.14 -6.19
CA THR A 90 1.91 -9.75 -6.17
C THR A 90 1.10 -9.13 -7.30
N ASP A 91 0.13 -9.85 -7.82
CA ASP A 91 -0.79 -9.31 -8.82
C ASP A 91 -1.95 -8.59 -8.10
N LEU A 92 -2.35 -7.41 -8.59
CA LEU A 92 -3.54 -6.68 -8.13
C LEU A 92 -4.78 -7.09 -8.96
N GLY A 93 -5.00 -8.40 -9.15
CA GLY A 93 -5.99 -8.92 -10.10
C GLY A 93 -5.49 -8.88 -11.55
N ASP A 94 -6.40 -8.92 -12.54
CA ASP A 94 -6.13 -9.11 -13.99
C ASP A 94 -5.19 -8.06 -14.67
N THR A 95 -4.63 -7.11 -13.92
CA THR A 95 -3.63 -6.17 -14.39
C THR A 95 -2.22 -6.64 -14.02
N SER A 96 -1.48 -7.09 -15.04
CA SER A 96 -0.11 -7.61 -14.98
C SER A 96 0.82 -6.85 -14.02
N SER A 97 1.33 -7.60 -13.03
CA SER A 97 2.52 -7.37 -12.19
C SER A 97 2.55 -6.08 -11.37
N VAL A 98 2.42 -6.24 -10.04
CA VAL A 98 2.60 -5.16 -9.06
C VAL A 98 3.78 -5.47 -8.16
N VAL A 99 4.75 -4.55 -8.15
CA VAL A 99 5.96 -4.68 -7.35
C VAL A 99 5.81 -3.79 -6.12
N SER A 100 5.72 -4.41 -4.95
CA SER A 100 5.65 -3.74 -3.66
C SER A 100 6.98 -3.84 -2.93
N SER A 101 7.32 -2.80 -2.19
CA SER A 101 8.47 -2.77 -1.29
C SER A 101 7.99 -2.69 0.15
N LYS A 102 8.74 -3.36 1.03
CA LYS A 102 8.41 -3.44 2.45
C LYS A 102 8.99 -2.24 3.17
N VAL A 103 8.16 -1.46 3.87
CA VAL A 103 8.61 -0.38 4.75
C VAL A 103 8.23 -0.73 6.18
N ASP A 104 9.12 -1.45 6.88
CA ASP A 104 8.90 -1.77 8.29
C ASP A 104 9.41 -0.61 9.16
N THR A 105 8.51 0.27 9.59
CA THR A 105 8.85 1.32 10.55
C THR A 105 8.64 0.83 11.98
N GLN A 106 9.57 0.00 12.48
CA GLN A 106 9.78 -0.16 13.92
C GLN A 106 10.98 0.67 14.36
N ARG A 107 10.75 1.94 14.72
CA ARG A 107 11.68 2.65 15.62
C ARG A 107 11.26 2.39 17.07
N LYS A 108 11.78 1.33 17.68
CA LYS A 108 11.99 1.32 19.13
C LYS A 108 13.08 2.34 19.43
N LYS A 109 12.70 3.52 19.95
CA LYS A 109 13.63 4.33 20.75
C LYS A 109 13.65 3.70 22.15
N THR A 110 14.66 2.90 22.43
CA THR A 110 15.02 2.52 23.79
C THR A 110 15.63 3.76 24.45
N MET A 111 15.11 4.15 25.63
CA MET A 111 15.87 4.93 26.62
C MET A 111 16.43 3.95 27.64
#